data_AF-A0A1S6HSQ4-F1
#
_entry.id   AF-A0A1S6HSQ4-F1
#
_cell.length_a   1.000
_cell.length_b   1.000
_cell.length_c   1.000
_cell.angle_alpha   90.00
_cell.angle_beta   90.00
_cell.angle_gamma   90.00
#
_symmetry.space_group_name_H-M   'P 1'
#
loop_
_entity.id
_entity.type
_entity.pdbx_description
1 polymer ?
#
loop_
_entity_poly.entity_id
_entity_poly.type
_entity_poly.pdbx_seq_one_letter_code
_entity_poly.pdbx_strand_id
1 'polypeptide(L)' 'MRALKNNELAQWKKENDYHLRSLSETALYRYKQLISPKFSLRNYNAQVGEALVGVKAMNKVIGLGMAVRKQAAYYARGI' A
#
# COMPACT_ATOMS: atom_id res chain seq x y z
N MET A 1 -2.54 27.75 -5.52
CA MET A 1 -3.11 28.92 -4.79
C MET A 1 -4.45 29.43 -5.35
N ARG A 2 -4.79 29.25 -6.64
CA ARG A 2 -6.10 29.68 -7.21
C ARG A 2 -7.30 28.80 -6.79
N ALA A 3 -7.21 27.46 -6.95
CA ALA A 3 -8.29 26.54 -6.58
C ALA A 3 -8.66 26.55 -5.08
N LEU A 4 -7.71 26.89 -4.20
CA LEU A 4 -7.96 27.05 -2.76
C LEU A 4 -8.77 28.31 -2.44
N LYS A 5 -8.63 29.37 -3.24
CA LYS A 5 -9.32 30.65 -3.03
C LYS A 5 -10.76 30.63 -3.55
N ASN A 6 -11.06 29.80 -4.53
CA ASN A 6 -12.37 29.73 -5.19
C ASN A 6 -13.26 28.57 -4.69
N ASN A 7 -12.83 27.82 -3.66
CA ASN A 7 -13.51 26.61 -3.18
C ASN A 7 -13.68 25.49 -4.24
N GLU A 8 -12.86 25.51 -5.29
CA GLU A 8 -12.90 24.54 -6.40
C GLU A 8 -11.91 23.38 -6.21
N LEU A 9 -11.34 23.26 -5.00
CA LEU A 9 -10.27 22.30 -4.70
C LEU A 9 -10.69 20.85 -5.00
N ALA A 10 -11.93 20.46 -4.68
CA ALA A 10 -12.40 19.10 -4.92
C ALA A 10 -12.44 18.75 -6.41
N GLN A 11 -12.90 19.68 -7.24
CA GLN A 11 -12.97 19.52 -8.69
C GLN A 11 -11.55 19.48 -9.30
N TRP A 12 -10.69 20.42 -8.90
CA TRP A 12 -9.29 20.44 -9.33
C TRP A 12 -8.55 19.14 -8.99
N LYS A 13 -8.78 18.60 -7.79
CA LYS A 13 -8.18 17.32 -7.38
C LYS A 13 -8.60 16.17 -8.29
N LYS A 14 -9.88 16.12 -8.66
CA LYS A 14 -10.41 15.09 -9.56
C LYS A 14 -9.85 15.22 -10.98
N GLU A 15 -9.77 16.43 -11.52
CA GLU A 15 -9.26 16.71 -12.87
C GLU A 15 -7.76 16.43 -13.03
N ASN A 16 -7.00 16.51 -11.94
CA ASN A 16 -5.55 16.32 -11.95
C ASN A 16 -5.13 14.96 -11.40
N ASP A 17 -6.06 14.02 -11.23
CA ASP A 17 -5.81 12.71 -10.62
C ASP A 17 -5.05 12.80 -9.29
N TYR A 18 -5.33 13.89 -8.58
CA TYR A 18 -4.72 14.16 -7.29
C TYR A 18 -5.17 13.05 -6.33
N HIS A 19 -4.22 12.52 -5.56
CA HIS A 19 -4.34 11.33 -4.68
C HIS A 19 -4.01 9.97 -5.30
N LEU A 20 -3.96 9.78 -6.63
CA LEU A 20 -3.63 8.45 -7.19
C LEU A 20 -2.25 7.93 -6.75
N ARG A 21 -1.27 8.83 -6.67
CA ARG A 21 0.06 8.52 -6.14
C ARG A 21 0.00 8.09 -4.67
N SER A 22 -0.68 8.86 -3.83
CA SER A 22 -0.80 8.56 -2.39
C SER A 22 -1.52 7.24 -2.13
N LEU A 23 -2.55 6.92 -2.93
CA LEU A 23 -3.24 5.64 -2.88
C LEU A 23 -2.31 4.48 -3.25
N SER A 24 -1.56 4.63 -4.35
CA SER A 24 -0.59 3.62 -4.79
C SER A 24 0.52 3.41 -3.76
N GLU A 25 1.08 4.48 -3.20
CA GLU A 25 2.10 4.42 -2.15
C GLU A 25 1.56 3.73 -0.88
N THR A 26 0.33 4.05 -0.47
CA THR A 26 -0.32 3.41 0.68
C THR A 26 -0.57 1.93 0.44
N ALA A 27 -1.04 1.56 -0.75
CA ALA A 27 -1.25 0.16 -1.13
C ALA A 27 0.07 -0.62 -1.12
N LEU A 28 1.13 -0.06 -1.69
CA LEU A 28 2.46 -0.67 -1.70
C LEU A 28 3.06 -0.79 -0.28
N TYR A 29 2.88 0.23 0.57
CA TYR A 29 3.28 0.16 1.97
C TYR A 29 2.60 -1.01 2.68
N ARG A 30 1.28 -1.15 2.56
CA ARG A 30 0.53 -2.28 3.14
C ARG A 30 1.01 -3.62 2.60
N TYR A 31 1.22 -3.73 1.28
CA TYR A 31 1.77 -4.93 0.66
C TYR A 31 3.10 -5.34 1.30
N LYS A 32 4.02 -4.39 1.47
CA LYS A 32 5.34 -4.66 2.08
C LYS A 32 5.26 -5.06 3.55
N GLN A 33 4.27 -4.51 4.28
CA GLN A 33 4.06 -4.82 5.70
C GLN A 33 3.42 -6.20 5.92
N LEU A 34 2.49 -6.60 5.05
CA LEU A 34 1.67 -7.80 5.23
C LEU A 34 2.20 -9.02 4.47
N ILE A 35 2.78 -8.81 3.28
CA ILE A 35 3.21 -9.89 2.38
C ILE A 35 4.73 -10.03 2.42
N SER A 36 5.46 -9.08 1.83
CA SER A 36 6.92 -9.08 1.82
C SER A 36 7.47 -7.76 1.26
N PRO A 37 8.61 -7.25 1.77
CA PRO A 37 9.27 -6.08 1.21
C PRO A 37 9.94 -6.32 -0.16
N LYS A 38 10.15 -7.59 -0.57
CA LYS A 38 10.86 -7.99 -1.79
C LYS A 38 10.18 -9.18 -2.47
N PHE A 39 10.28 -9.26 -3.79
CA PHE A 39 9.92 -10.46 -4.54
C PHE A 39 11.00 -11.53 -4.39
N SER A 40 10.58 -12.76 -4.14
CA SER A 40 11.46 -13.90 -3.96
C SER A 40 11.82 -14.55 -5.30
N LEU A 41 10.95 -14.41 -6.30
CA LEU A 41 11.10 -15.05 -7.61
C LEU A 41 11.97 -14.20 -8.55
N ARG A 42 12.78 -14.87 -9.38
CA ARG A 42 13.76 -14.22 -10.27
C ARG A 42 13.28 -14.02 -11.71
N ASN A 43 12.22 -14.71 -12.11
CA ASN A 43 11.61 -14.56 -13.44
C ASN A 43 10.52 -13.47 -13.38
N TYR A 44 10.48 -12.57 -14.37
CA TYR A 44 9.52 -11.46 -14.40
C TYR A 44 8.07 -11.91 -14.30
N ASN A 45 7.64 -12.88 -15.13
CA ASN A 45 6.26 -13.38 -15.10
C ASN A 45 5.93 -14.03 -13.74
N ALA A 46 6.92 -14.68 -13.12
CA ALA A 46 6.79 -15.23 -11.79
C ALA A 46 6.63 -14.12 -10.73
N GLN A 47 7.38 -13.02 -10.83
CA GLN A 47 7.22 -11.84 -9.96
C GLN A 47 5.83 -11.19 -10.10
N VAL A 48 5.32 -11.09 -11.33
CA VAL A 48 3.95 -10.62 -11.58
C VAL A 48 2.94 -11.54 -10.89
N GLY A 49 3.12 -12.86 -11.00
CA GLY A 49 2.30 -13.85 -10.28
C GLY A 49 2.36 -13.69 -8.76
N GLU A 50 3.56 -13.53 -8.20
CA GLU A 50 3.80 -13.31 -6.77
C GLU A 50 3.05 -12.05 -6.27
N ALA A 51 3.13 -10.95 -7.02
CA ALA A 51 2.40 -9.72 -6.71
C ALA A 51 0.88 -9.92 -6.73
N LEU A 52 0.34 -10.57 -7.76
CA LEU A 52 -1.10 -10.82 -7.89
C LEU A 52 -1.64 -11.70 -6.75
N VAL A 53 -0.90 -12.74 -6.38
CA VAL A 53 -1.25 -13.61 -5.24
C VAL A 53 -1.23 -12.81 -3.95
N GLY A 54 -0.19 -11.98 -3.72
CA GLY A 54 -0.10 -11.13 -2.54
C GLY A 54 -1.25 -10.12 -2.43
N VAL A 55 -1.64 -9.48 -3.53
CA VAL A 55 -2.81 -8.58 -3.57
C VAL A 55 -4.10 -9.35 -3.28
N LYS A 56 -4.29 -10.54 -3.85
CA LYS A 56 -5.48 -11.37 -3.60
C LYS A 56 -5.58 -11.78 -2.13
N ALA A 57 -4.45 -12.16 -1.51
CA ALA A 57 -4.38 -12.47 -0.09
C ALA A 57 -4.72 -11.24 0.77
N MET A 58 -4.13 -10.08 0.46
CA MET A 58 -4.38 -8.82 1.16
C MET A 58 -5.86 -8.41 1.10
N ASN A 59 -6.50 -8.50 -0.08
CA ASN A 59 -7.92 -8.19 -0.23
C ASN A 59 -8.82 -9.12 0.59
N LYS A 60 -8.46 -10.41 0.70
CA LYS A 60 -9.19 -11.36 1.54
C LYS A 60 -9.08 -11.02 3.02
N VAL A 61 -7.89 -10.63 3.50
CA VAL A 61 -7.69 -10.17 4.89
C VAL A 61 -8.49 -8.91 5.17
N ILE A 62 -8.50 -7.92 4.26
CA ILE A 62 -9.29 -6.70 4.42
C ILE A 62 -10.78 -7.02 4.56
N GLY A 63 -11.30 -7.94 3.74
CA GLY A 63 -12.72 -8.35 3.80
C GLY A 63 -13.10 -9.12 5.07
N LEU A 64 -12.14 -9.81 5.72
CA LEU A 64 -12.37 -10.56 6.95
C LEU A 64 -12.18 -9.73 8.23
N GLY A 65 -11.78 -8.46 8.10
CA GLY A 65 -11.35 -7.63 9.23
C GLY A 65 -9.82 -7.52 9.26
N MET A 66 -9.31 -6.29 9.26
CA MET A 66 -7.89 -6.01 9.11
C MET A 66 -7.09 -6.51 10.32
N ALA A 67 -6.10 -7.36 10.08
CA ALA A 67 -5.19 -7.83 11.12
C ALA A 67 -4.33 -6.66 11.64
N VAL A 68 -4.31 -6.47 12.96
CA VAL A 68 -3.38 -5.54 13.62
C VAL A 68 -2.04 -6.25 13.78
N ARG A 69 -1.00 -5.71 13.12
CA ARG A 69 0.36 -6.21 13.31
C ARG A 69 0.80 -5.92 14.75
N LYS A 70 1.06 -6.97 15.55
CA LYS A 70 1.82 -6.83 16.80
C LYS A 70 3.30 -6.74 16.44
N GLN A 71 3.94 -5.62 16.78
CA GLN A 71 5.37 -5.45 16.55
C GLN A 71 6.11 -6.28 17.60
N ALA A 72 6.81 -7.34 17.19
CA ALA A 72 7.70 -8.07 18.08
C ALA A 72 8.88 -7.16 18.44
N ALA A 73 9.04 -6.87 19.74
CA ALA A 73 10.14 -6.09 20.28
C ALA A 73 11.47 -6.85 20.11
N TYR A 74 12.04 -6.82 18.90
CA TYR A 74 13.26 -7.57 18.55
C TYR A 74 14.54 -6.74 18.56
N TYR A 75 14.51 -5.53 19.14
CA TYR A 75 15.69 -4.64 19.24
C TYR A 75 15.99 -4.15 20.66
N ALA A 76 15.30 -4.64 21.71
CA ALA A 76 15.43 -4.10 23.07
C ALA A 76 16.15 -5.02 24.08
N ARG A 77 16.82 -6.10 23.63
CA ARG A 77 17.59 -7.00 24.51
C ARG A 77 18.98 -7.30 23.96
N GLY A 78 19.77 -6.25 23.79
CA GLY A 78 21.18 -6.32 23.47
C GLY A 78 21.92 -5.15 24.12
N ILE A 79 21.91 -5.13 25.46
CA ILE A 79 22.92 -4.46 26.29
C ILE A 79 23.53 -5.57 27.14
#